data_AF-A0A553NP63-F1
#
_entry.id   AF-A0A553NP63-F1
#
_cell.length_a   1.000
_cell.length_b   1.000
_cell.length_c   1.000
_cell.angle_alpha   90.00
_cell.angle_beta   90.00
_cell.angle_gamma   90.00
#
_symmetry.space_group_name_H-M   'P 1'
#
loop_
_entity.id
_entity.type
_entity.pdbx_description
1 polymer ?
#
loop_
_entity_poly.entity_id
_entity_poly.type
_entity_poly.pdbx_seq_one_letter_code
_entity_poly.pdbx_strand_id
1 'polypeptide(L)'
;MSWLSITSLLTLLALASAWDNDYDGFLKKECPPNDSIYEVQSIHDNHHEDRVWDWRCQPSGYEFESCSWSGDVNQYDGPLNFECSNGVITGVESTNSNHDEDRVWSFKCCTKPNICYSECSISAAANEYDGPLSFRVDPGYFLTGADSVHSNHDEDRVWHFHTCKIVPC
;
A
#
# COMPACT_ATOMS: atom_id res chain seq x y z
N MET A 1 34.78 -48.63 -12.62
CA MET A 1 35.27 -47.26 -12.31
C MET A 1 34.79 -46.41 -13.47
N SER A 2 33.91 -45.42 -13.39
CA SER A 2 33.30 -44.63 -12.32
C SER A 2 32.02 -44.05 -12.92
N TRP A 3 30.89 -44.14 -12.23
CA TRP A 3 29.67 -43.42 -12.63
C TRP A 3 29.63 -42.12 -11.83
N LEU A 4 29.73 -40.98 -12.51
CA LEU A 4 29.56 -39.65 -11.93
C LEU A 4 28.06 -39.39 -11.79
N SER A 5 27.55 -39.49 -10.56
CA SER A 5 26.20 -39.00 -10.25
C SER A 5 26.27 -37.49 -10.10
N ILE A 6 25.72 -36.77 -11.09
CA ILE A 6 25.45 -35.34 -10.98
C ILE A 6 24.17 -35.19 -10.17
N THR A 7 24.30 -34.93 -8.87
CA THR A 7 23.18 -34.45 -8.06
C THR A 7 22.97 -32.97 -8.40
N SER A 8 22.01 -32.69 -9.27
CA SER A 8 21.51 -31.33 -9.50
C SER A 8 20.77 -30.90 -8.23
N LEU A 9 21.36 -29.98 -7.48
CA LEU A 9 20.72 -29.33 -6.35
C LEU A 9 19.80 -28.25 -6.92
N LEU A 10 18.49 -28.53 -7.00
CA LEU A 10 17.50 -27.48 -7.21
C LEU A 10 17.46 -26.62 -5.94
N THR A 11 18.10 -25.47 -5.98
CA THR A 11 17.86 -24.40 -5.00
C THR A 11 16.46 -23.84 -5.25
N LEU A 12 15.48 -24.22 -4.42
CA LEU A 12 14.26 -23.43 -4.27
C LEU A 12 14.70 -22.09 -3.67
N LEU A 13 14.77 -21.04 -4.50
CA LEU A 13 14.70 -19.68 -4.00
C LEU A 13 13.28 -19.52 -3.45
N ALA A 14 13.12 -19.60 -2.14
CA ALA A 14 11.95 -19.09 -1.47
C ALA A 14 11.89 -17.59 -1.79
N LEU A 15 10.93 -17.19 -2.61
CA LEU A 15 10.53 -15.78 -2.74
C LEU A 15 9.84 -15.41 -1.43
N ALA A 16 10.62 -15.16 -0.38
CA ALA A 16 10.11 -14.39 0.74
C ALA A 16 9.77 -13.02 0.16
N SER A 17 8.49 -12.67 0.12
CA SER A 17 8.11 -11.28 -0.13
C SER A 17 8.79 -10.45 0.96
N ALA A 18 9.74 -9.60 0.58
CA ALA A 18 10.35 -8.71 1.53
C ALA A 18 9.32 -7.62 1.85
N TRP A 19 8.96 -7.50 3.13
CA TRP A 19 8.17 -6.36 3.60
C TRP A 19 8.90 -5.06 3.27
N ASP A 20 8.14 -4.01 2.94
CA ASP A 20 8.64 -2.67 2.63
C ASP A 20 9.14 -1.92 3.88
N ASN A 21 8.90 -2.47 5.08
CA ASN A 21 9.42 -1.99 6.35
C ASN A 21 9.56 -3.14 7.37
N ASP A 22 10.35 -2.88 8.42
CA ASP A 22 10.31 -3.64 9.67
C ASP A 22 9.28 -2.99 10.64
N TYR A 23 8.84 -3.73 11.67
CA TYR A 23 8.06 -3.18 12.77
C TYR A 23 8.81 -2.01 13.46
N ASP A 24 8.05 -1.03 13.94
CA ASP A 24 8.48 0.28 14.47
C ASP A 24 9.32 1.11 13.48
N GLY A 25 9.44 0.61 12.26
CA GLY A 25 10.26 1.18 11.20
C GLY A 25 9.50 2.22 10.39
N PHE A 26 10.28 3.12 9.79
CA PHE A 26 9.78 3.98 8.73
C PHE A 26 9.41 3.14 7.50
N LEU A 27 8.22 3.38 6.96
CA LEU A 27 7.77 2.79 5.72
C LEU A 27 8.01 3.77 4.57
N LYS A 28 8.61 3.29 3.48
CA LYS A 28 8.61 4.01 2.20
C LYS A 28 8.60 3.08 1.01
N LYS A 29 7.56 3.21 0.18
CA LYS A 29 7.45 2.56 -1.12
C LYS A 29 7.13 3.59 -2.19
N GLU A 30 7.88 3.54 -3.28
CA GLU A 30 7.57 4.24 -4.52
C GLU A 30 7.58 3.23 -5.67
N CYS A 31 6.55 3.26 -6.50
CA CYS A 31 6.51 2.48 -7.71
C CYS A 31 7.51 3.04 -8.74
N PRO A 32 8.03 2.17 -9.64
CA PRO A 32 8.74 2.63 -10.82
C PRO A 32 7.94 3.68 -11.62
N PRO A 33 8.61 4.49 -12.46
CA PRO A 33 7.90 5.42 -13.33
C PRO A 33 6.81 4.71 -14.14
N ASN A 34 5.62 5.33 -14.21
CA ASN A 34 4.44 4.82 -14.92
C ASN A 34 3.78 3.56 -14.33
N ASP A 35 4.27 3.06 -13.19
CA ASP A 35 3.59 2.03 -12.43
C ASP A 35 2.68 2.65 -11.37
N SER A 36 1.67 1.90 -10.94
CA SER A 36 0.76 2.26 -9.86
C SER A 36 0.64 1.12 -8.85
N ILE A 37 0.26 1.46 -7.62
CA ILE A 37 -0.05 0.46 -6.59
C ILE A 37 -1.31 -0.30 -7.00
N TYR A 38 -1.30 -1.62 -6.84
CA TYR A 38 -2.45 -2.48 -7.15
C TYR A 38 -2.77 -3.54 -6.09
N GLU A 39 -1.85 -3.80 -5.17
CA GLU A 39 -2.08 -4.76 -4.10
C GLU A 39 -1.39 -4.25 -2.84
N VAL A 40 -2.09 -4.44 -1.72
CA VAL A 40 -1.63 -4.07 -0.38
C VAL A 40 -1.80 -5.31 0.50
N GLN A 41 -0.71 -5.73 1.12
CA GLN A 41 -0.72 -6.76 2.16
C GLN A 41 -0.06 -6.19 3.41
N SER A 42 -0.57 -6.55 4.58
CA SER A 42 0.06 -6.16 5.84
C SER A 42 -0.27 -7.14 6.96
N ILE A 43 0.66 -7.30 7.89
CA ILE A 43 0.52 -8.12 9.10
C ILE A 43 0.81 -7.23 10.31
N HIS A 44 -0.07 -7.31 11.31
CA HIS A 44 0.09 -6.69 12.61
C HIS A 44 0.78 -7.65 13.58
N ASP A 45 1.49 -7.08 14.55
CA ASP A 45 2.10 -7.82 15.65
C ASP A 45 1.89 -7.09 16.98
N ASN A 46 1.13 -7.71 17.90
CA ASN A 46 0.80 -7.13 19.21
C ASN A 46 2.01 -6.95 20.16
N HIS A 47 3.20 -7.46 19.83
CA HIS A 47 4.37 -7.13 20.66
C HIS A 47 4.90 -5.73 20.33
N HIS A 48 4.82 -5.35 19.06
CA HIS A 48 5.22 -4.03 18.57
C HIS A 48 4.03 -3.05 18.52
N GLU A 49 2.79 -3.56 18.51
CA GLU A 49 1.58 -2.79 18.21
C GLU A 49 1.72 -2.00 16.90
N ASP A 50 2.27 -2.69 15.91
CA ASP A 50 2.62 -2.11 14.64
C ASP A 50 2.46 -3.13 13.50
N ARG A 51 2.48 -2.61 12.28
CA ARG A 51 2.31 -3.36 11.04
C ARG A 51 3.56 -3.32 10.17
N VAL A 52 3.88 -4.47 9.56
CA VAL A 52 4.72 -4.54 8.37
C VAL A 52 3.84 -4.51 7.12
N TRP A 53 4.35 -3.91 6.04
CA TRP A 53 3.58 -3.60 4.84
C TRP A 53 4.24 -4.10 3.57
N ASP A 54 3.46 -4.57 2.60
CA ASP A 54 3.90 -4.93 1.25
C ASP A 54 2.96 -4.26 0.24
N TRP A 55 3.46 -3.19 -0.37
CA TRP A 55 2.76 -2.38 -1.36
C TRP A 55 3.28 -2.73 -2.75
N ARG A 56 2.49 -3.43 -3.55
CA ARG A 56 2.94 -3.94 -4.85
C ARG A 56 2.53 -3.03 -5.99
N CYS A 57 3.46 -2.92 -6.94
CA CYS A 57 3.35 -2.07 -8.12
C CYS A 57 3.12 -2.91 -9.38
N GLN A 58 2.34 -2.36 -10.31
CA GLN A 58 2.18 -2.89 -11.65
C GLN A 58 2.18 -1.77 -12.68
N PRO A 59 2.47 -2.05 -13.96
CA PRO A 59 2.32 -1.08 -15.04
C PRO A 59 0.91 -0.50 -15.07
N SER A 60 0.81 0.83 -15.01
CA SER A 60 -0.50 1.51 -15.02
C SER A 60 -1.10 1.65 -16.42
N GLY A 61 -0.26 1.56 -17.46
CA GLY A 61 -0.64 1.88 -18.83
C GLY A 61 -0.70 3.39 -19.13
N TYR A 62 -0.35 4.24 -18.16
CA TYR A 62 -0.30 5.70 -18.31
C TYR A 62 1.11 6.24 -18.18
N GLU A 63 1.41 7.26 -18.96
CA GLU A 63 2.59 8.11 -18.75
C GLU A 63 2.18 9.29 -17.87
N PHE A 64 2.58 9.28 -16.59
CA PHE A 64 2.26 10.36 -15.66
C PHE A 64 3.16 11.57 -15.90
N GLU A 65 2.58 12.77 -15.81
CA GLU A 65 3.28 14.03 -16.09
C GLU A 65 3.61 14.80 -14.80
N SER A 66 2.80 14.67 -13.76
CA SER A 66 3.00 15.36 -12.49
C SER A 66 2.78 14.41 -11.32
N CYS A 67 3.73 14.37 -10.40
CA CYS A 67 3.67 13.57 -9.19
C CYS A 67 4.05 14.39 -7.97
N SER A 68 3.30 14.25 -6.88
CA SER A 68 3.55 14.95 -5.64
C SER A 68 3.16 14.11 -4.44
N TRP A 69 3.94 14.21 -3.37
CA TRP A 69 3.55 13.73 -2.06
C TRP A 69 2.49 14.65 -1.47
N SER A 70 1.51 14.07 -0.79
CA SER A 70 0.47 14.80 -0.08
C SER A 70 1.00 15.55 1.15
N GLY A 71 2.12 15.09 1.71
CA GLY A 71 2.45 15.33 3.11
C GLY A 71 1.54 14.53 4.03
N ASP A 72 1.64 14.76 5.32
CA ASP A 72 0.89 14.02 6.33
C ASP A 72 -0.62 14.22 6.17
N VAL A 73 -1.36 13.12 5.99
CA VAL A 73 -2.81 13.14 5.75
C VAL A 73 -3.63 12.82 7.01
N ASN A 74 -2.96 12.46 8.09
CA ASN A 74 -3.56 12.23 9.40
C ASN A 74 -2.62 12.69 10.53
N GLN A 75 -3.10 12.61 11.75
CA GLN A 75 -2.28 12.64 12.96
C GLN A 75 -2.32 11.24 13.60
N TYR A 76 -1.40 10.96 14.53
CA TYR A 76 -1.50 9.78 15.40
C TYR A 76 -2.85 9.74 16.11
N ASP A 77 -3.40 8.54 16.30
CA ASP A 77 -4.73 8.20 16.81
C ASP A 77 -5.90 8.79 16.00
N GLY A 78 -5.58 9.59 14.98
CA GLY A 78 -6.54 10.30 14.17
C GLY A 78 -7.07 9.44 13.03
N PRO A 79 -8.30 9.72 12.56
CA PRO A 79 -8.80 9.10 11.34
C PRO A 79 -7.98 9.58 10.14
N LEU A 80 -7.88 8.71 9.15
CA LEU A 80 -7.34 9.00 7.84
C LEU A 80 -8.51 8.96 6.85
N ASN A 81 -8.64 10.00 6.02
CA ASN A 81 -9.53 10.02 4.86
C ASN A 81 -8.81 10.82 3.78
N PHE A 82 -8.31 10.12 2.77
CA PHE A 82 -7.48 10.72 1.74
C PHE A 82 -7.85 10.19 0.36
N GLU A 83 -7.96 11.10 -0.60
CA GLU A 83 -8.09 10.78 -2.02
C GLU A 83 -7.21 11.73 -2.85
N CYS A 84 -6.50 11.19 -3.85
CA CYS A 84 -5.77 11.97 -4.82
C CYS A 84 -6.70 12.90 -5.61
N SER A 85 -6.25 14.12 -5.91
CA SER A 85 -6.98 15.04 -6.79
C SER A 85 -6.76 14.68 -8.27
N ASN A 86 -7.65 13.84 -8.83
CA ASN A 86 -7.61 13.34 -10.22
C ASN A 86 -6.29 12.64 -10.62
N GLY A 87 -5.83 11.70 -9.79
CA GLY A 87 -4.61 10.92 -10.00
C GLY A 87 -4.70 9.50 -9.47
N VAL A 88 -3.57 8.81 -9.42
CA VAL A 88 -3.48 7.47 -8.82
C VAL A 88 -2.36 7.44 -7.79
N ILE A 89 -2.51 6.58 -6.79
CA ILE A 89 -1.47 6.35 -5.78
C ILE A 89 -0.34 5.54 -6.41
N THR A 90 0.86 6.10 -6.39
CA THR A 90 2.10 5.48 -6.91
C THR A 90 3.17 5.33 -5.84
N GLY A 91 2.89 5.76 -4.62
CA GLY A 91 3.80 5.62 -3.50
C GLY A 91 3.10 5.91 -2.18
N VAL A 92 3.73 5.44 -1.12
CA VAL A 92 3.28 5.59 0.25
C VAL A 92 4.49 5.73 1.15
N GLU A 93 4.38 6.59 2.14
CA GLU A 93 5.34 6.69 3.23
C GLU A 93 4.58 6.79 4.54
N SER A 94 5.19 6.28 5.61
CA SER A 94 4.59 6.37 6.93
C SER A 94 5.63 6.35 8.03
N THR A 95 5.40 7.19 9.04
CA THR A 95 6.20 7.27 10.26
C THR A 95 5.41 6.66 11.42
N ASN A 96 6.04 5.72 12.12
CA ASN A 96 5.49 5.10 13.34
C ASN A 96 5.90 5.91 14.59
N SER A 97 5.07 5.85 15.63
CA SER A 97 5.36 6.33 16.98
C SER A 97 5.07 5.25 18.00
N ASN A 98 6.10 4.72 18.69
CA ASN A 98 5.91 3.81 19.82
C ASN A 98 5.26 4.46 21.07
N HIS A 99 5.06 5.78 21.08
CA HIS A 99 4.30 6.42 22.16
C HIS A 99 2.80 6.29 21.93
N ASP A 100 2.39 6.45 20.68
CA ASP A 100 1.00 6.43 20.26
C ASP A 100 0.59 5.05 19.70
N GLU A 101 1.57 4.14 19.50
CA GLU A 101 1.42 2.83 18.84
C GLU A 101 0.62 2.92 17.54
N ASP A 102 1.01 3.92 16.74
CA ASP A 102 0.27 4.32 15.56
C ASP A 102 1.17 4.95 14.49
N ARG A 103 0.59 5.16 13.31
CA ARG A 103 1.26 5.65 12.11
C ARG A 103 0.62 6.90 11.52
N VAL A 104 1.48 7.87 11.16
CA VAL A 104 1.13 8.99 10.28
C VAL A 104 1.49 8.63 8.83
N TRP A 105 0.60 8.95 7.90
CA TRP A 105 0.67 8.52 6.50
C TRP A 105 0.80 9.69 5.54
N SER A 106 1.50 9.47 4.44
CA SER A 106 1.61 10.36 3.29
C SER A 106 1.59 9.52 2.01
N PHE A 107 0.88 10.00 1.00
CA PHE A 107 0.69 9.28 -0.26
C PHE A 107 1.26 10.09 -1.43
N LYS A 108 1.88 9.39 -2.37
CA LYS A 108 2.34 9.98 -3.63
C LYS A 108 1.25 9.81 -4.69
N CYS A 109 0.70 10.93 -5.14
CA CYS A 109 -0.26 10.97 -6.24
C CYS A 109 0.47 11.31 -7.53
N CYS A 110 0.20 10.55 -8.59
CA CYS A 110 0.60 10.89 -9.95
C CYS A 110 -0.61 11.14 -10.85
N THR A 111 -0.51 12.14 -11.71
CA THR A 111 -1.60 12.63 -12.57
C THR A 111 -1.12 12.82 -14.00
N LYS A 112 -2.08 12.96 -14.91
CA LYS A 112 -1.88 13.39 -16.30
C LYS A 112 -3.00 14.36 -16.69
N PRO A 113 -2.78 15.34 -17.57
CA PRO A 113 -3.86 16.17 -18.09
C PRO A 113 -4.98 15.36 -18.75
N ASN A 114 -6.21 15.87 -18.64
CA ASN A 114 -7.42 15.32 -19.27
C ASN A 114 -7.75 13.88 -18.88
N ILE A 115 -7.46 13.49 -17.63
CA ILE A 115 -8.00 12.27 -17.04
C ILE A 115 -9.03 12.61 -15.96
N CYS A 116 -10.12 11.84 -15.95
CA CYS A 116 -11.25 11.99 -15.06
C CYS A 116 -11.50 10.66 -14.35
N TYR A 117 -11.95 10.73 -13.10
CA TYR A 117 -12.44 9.57 -12.38
C TYR A 117 -13.81 9.16 -12.91
N SER A 118 -14.06 7.86 -12.96
CA SER A 118 -15.35 7.27 -13.24
C SER A 118 -15.53 5.97 -12.48
N GLU A 119 -16.78 5.57 -12.25
CA GLU A 119 -17.13 4.32 -11.57
C GLU A 119 -16.43 4.12 -10.22
N CYS A 120 -16.25 5.18 -9.43
CA CYS A 120 -15.54 5.09 -8.16
C CYS A 120 -16.27 4.25 -7.11
N SER A 121 -15.49 3.58 -6.25
CA SER A 121 -15.99 2.80 -5.13
C SER A 121 -15.02 2.83 -3.95
N ILE A 122 -15.56 2.60 -2.75
CA ILE A 122 -14.79 2.33 -1.54
C ILE A 122 -14.96 0.84 -1.24
N SER A 123 -13.86 0.16 -0.96
CA SER A 123 -13.90 -1.27 -0.62
C SER A 123 -14.68 -1.53 0.68
N ALA A 124 -15.03 -2.79 0.94
CA ALA A 124 -15.29 -3.21 2.32
C ALA A 124 -14.00 -3.09 3.16
N ALA A 125 -14.10 -3.27 4.48
CA ALA A 125 -12.93 -3.31 5.35
C ALA A 125 -11.94 -4.36 4.84
N ALA A 126 -10.69 -3.95 4.62
CA ALA A 126 -9.61 -4.80 4.12
C ALA A 126 -8.98 -5.67 5.21
N ASN A 127 -9.29 -5.37 6.47
CA ASN A 127 -8.86 -6.10 7.66
C ASN A 127 -9.82 -5.85 8.83
N GLU A 128 -9.70 -6.68 9.86
CA GLU A 128 -10.14 -6.39 11.22
C GLU A 128 -8.93 -5.89 12.04
N TYR A 129 -9.17 -5.30 13.23
CA TYR A 129 -8.09 -5.00 14.18
C TYR A 129 -7.30 -6.27 14.52
N ASP A 130 -5.99 -6.16 14.68
CA ASP A 130 -4.98 -7.24 14.85
C ASP A 130 -4.97 -8.26 13.70
N GLY A 131 -5.83 -8.06 12.70
CA GLY A 131 -6.02 -8.96 11.59
C GLY A 131 -5.03 -8.70 10.45
N PRO A 132 -4.74 -9.73 9.64
CA PRO A 132 -4.02 -9.53 8.39
C PRO A 132 -4.85 -8.64 7.45
N LEU A 133 -4.17 -7.77 6.73
CA LEU A 133 -4.74 -6.94 5.69
C LEU A 133 -4.42 -7.52 4.33
N SER A 134 -5.43 -7.64 3.47
CA SER A 134 -5.26 -7.98 2.08
C SER A 134 -6.25 -7.21 1.21
N PHE A 135 -5.73 -6.41 0.30
CA PHE A 135 -6.52 -5.69 -0.67
C PHE A 135 -5.87 -5.76 -2.04
N ARG A 136 -6.70 -5.95 -3.08
CA ARG A 136 -6.27 -5.94 -4.47
C ARG A 136 -7.21 -5.08 -5.29
N VAL A 137 -6.65 -4.21 -6.11
CA VAL A 137 -7.39 -3.38 -7.06
C VAL A 137 -7.90 -4.26 -8.19
N ASP A 138 -9.19 -4.09 -8.53
CA ASP A 138 -9.82 -4.82 -9.63
C ASP A 138 -9.22 -4.43 -10.99
N PRO A 139 -9.18 -5.35 -11.97
CA PRO A 139 -8.70 -5.04 -13.31
C PRO A 139 -9.42 -3.84 -13.94
N GLY A 140 -8.65 -2.86 -14.42
CA GLY A 140 -9.17 -1.63 -15.03
C GLY A 140 -9.44 -0.48 -14.05
N TYR A 141 -9.32 -0.74 -12.75
CA TYR A 141 -9.38 0.27 -11.70
C TYR A 141 -7.99 0.65 -11.21
N PHE A 142 -7.91 1.76 -10.50
CA PHE A 142 -6.69 2.27 -9.88
C PHE A 142 -6.97 2.63 -8.43
N LEU A 143 -5.97 2.43 -7.56
CA LEU A 143 -6.02 2.94 -6.20
C LEU A 143 -5.90 4.47 -6.22
N THR A 144 -6.91 5.16 -5.71
CA THR A 144 -6.98 6.63 -5.72
C THR A 144 -6.94 7.24 -4.32
N GLY A 145 -7.21 6.44 -3.29
CA GLY A 145 -7.36 6.92 -1.92
C GLY A 145 -7.47 5.78 -0.90
N ALA A 146 -7.59 6.17 0.37
CA ALA A 146 -7.82 5.26 1.48
C ALA A 146 -8.56 5.98 2.62
N ASP A 147 -9.30 5.19 3.40
CA ASP A 147 -9.81 5.58 4.72
C ASP A 147 -9.25 4.62 5.76
N SER A 148 -8.95 5.13 6.95
CA SER A 148 -8.57 4.29 8.07
C SER A 148 -8.97 4.87 9.42
N VAL A 149 -9.36 3.99 10.34
CA VAL A 149 -9.73 4.34 11.71
C VAL A 149 -8.86 3.55 12.67
N HIS A 150 -8.21 4.27 13.59
CA HIS A 150 -7.38 3.72 14.65
C HIS A 150 -8.23 3.38 15.90
N SER A 151 -7.78 2.40 16.68
CA SER A 151 -8.36 2.02 17.98
C SER A 151 -7.25 1.92 19.03
N ASN A 152 -7.27 2.77 20.05
CA ASN A 152 -6.31 2.69 21.17
C ASN A 152 -6.54 1.47 22.09
N HIS A 153 -7.60 0.69 21.88
CA HIS A 153 -7.75 -0.59 22.59
C HIS A 153 -6.88 -1.67 21.95
N ASP A 154 -6.83 -1.66 20.62
CA ASP A 154 -6.14 -2.66 19.81
C ASP A 154 -4.77 -2.14 19.35
N GLU A 155 -4.50 -0.83 19.51
CA GLU A 155 -3.35 -0.10 18.97
C GLU A 155 -3.10 -0.43 17.49
N ASP A 156 -4.20 -0.36 16.73
CA ASP A 156 -4.24 -0.81 15.36
C ASP A 156 -5.29 -0.07 14.53
N ARG A 157 -5.20 -0.23 13.20
CA ARG A 157 -6.02 0.45 12.20
C ARG A 157 -6.79 -0.52 11.32
N VAL A 158 -8.08 -0.23 11.11
CA VAL A 158 -8.90 -0.85 10.06
C VAL A 158 -8.86 0.01 8.80
N TRP A 159 -8.64 -0.61 7.65
CA TRP A 159 -8.44 0.06 6.36
C TRP A 159 -9.56 -0.19 5.36
N HIS A 160 -9.88 0.85 4.59
CA HIS A 160 -10.68 0.79 3.37
C HIS A 160 -9.93 1.52 2.26
N PHE A 161 -10.11 1.08 1.02
CA PHE A 161 -9.38 1.61 -0.13
C PHE A 161 -10.34 2.16 -1.18
N HIS A 162 -10.00 3.32 -1.74
CA HIS A 162 -10.77 3.96 -2.80
C HIS A 162 -10.21 3.55 -4.14
N THR A 163 -11.10 3.18 -5.05
CA THR A 163 -10.73 2.83 -6.41
C THR A 163 -11.62 3.55 -7.41
N CYS A 164 -11.04 3.95 -8.53
CA CYS A 164 -11.76 4.53 -9.65
C CYS A 164 -11.22 3.96 -10.97
N LYS A 165 -12.06 3.95 -12.01
CA LYS A 165 -11.57 3.93 -13.38
C LYS A 165 -11.05 5.30 -13.76
N ILE A 166 -9.96 5.31 -14.49
CA ILE A 166 -9.41 6.51 -15.11
C ILE A 166 -9.85 6.53 -16.58
N VAL A 167 -10.57 7.58 -16.97
CA VAL A 167 -11.07 7.78 -18.33
C VAL A 167 -10.62 9.15 -18.86
N PRO A 168 -10.54 9.34 -20.19
CA PRO A 168 -10.39 10.68 -20.73
C PRO A 168 -11.52 11.60 -20.23
N CYS A 169 -11.15 12.81 -19.81
CA CYS A 169 -12.03 13.96 -19.94
C CYS A 169 -12.04 14.38 -21.43
#